data_AF-A0A6G1RYL8-F1
#
_entry.id   AF-A0A6G1RYL8-F1
#
_cell.length_a   1.000
_cell.length_b   1.000
_cell.length_c   1.000
_cell.angle_alpha   90.00
_cell.angle_beta   90.00
_cell.angle_gamma   90.00
#
_symmetry.space_group_name_H-M   'P 1'
#
loop_
_entity.id
_entity.type
_entity.pdbx_description
1 polymer ?
#
loop_
_entity_poly.entity_id
_entity_poly.type
_entity_poly.pdbx_seq_one_letter_code
_entity_poly.pdbx_strand_id
1 'polypeptide(L)'
;TIFIVDEDCTDSFSSVFHMESEELEDSAENLKRDSDANKINYMYAQYVKNTMEPLNIPDVCKDKRFPWTNDNAENVSQHVKSLLCTPIKNGKKNKVIGVCQLVNKMEENSG
;
A
#
# COMPACT_ATOMS: atom_id res chain seq x y z
N THR A 1 0.68 0.02 -6.17
CA THR A 1 1.97 -0.66 -5.87
C THR A 1 1.79 -2.15 -5.82
N ILE A 2 2.73 -2.92 -6.35
CA ILE A 2 2.77 -4.38 -6.29
C ILE A 2 4.02 -4.81 -5.54
N PHE A 3 3.85 -5.65 -4.51
CA PHE A 3 4.93 -6.27 -3.75
C PHE A 3 5.07 -7.73 -4.18
N ILE A 4 6.28 -8.17 -4.52
CA ILE A 4 6.57 -9.54 -4.91
C ILE A 4 7.15 -10.31 -3.72
N VAL A 5 6.64 -11.51 -3.48
CA VAL A 5 7.14 -12.41 -2.44
C VAL A 5 8.04 -13.46 -3.08
N ASP A 6 9.25 -13.58 -2.53
CA ASP A 6 10.14 -14.71 -2.76
C ASP A 6 10.36 -15.42 -1.42
N GLU A 7 10.30 -16.76 -1.42
CA GLU A 7 10.53 -17.56 -0.21
C GLU A 7 12.00 -17.67 0.16
N ASP A 8 12.88 -17.51 -0.83
CA ASP A 8 14.33 -17.62 -0.62
C ASP A 8 14.96 -16.29 -0.17
N CYS A 9 14.14 -15.23 -0.04
CA CYS A 9 14.56 -13.91 0.40
C CYS A 9 14.39 -13.76 1.93
N THR A 10 15.36 -13.10 2.57
CA THR A 10 15.31 -12.80 4.02
C THR A 10 14.32 -11.69 4.36
N ASP A 11 14.00 -10.83 3.41
CA ASP A 11 13.03 -9.75 3.56
C ASP A 11 11.60 -10.23 3.24
N SER A 12 10.60 -9.53 3.77
CA SER A 12 9.18 -9.90 3.52
C SER A 12 8.81 -9.90 2.03
N PHE A 13 9.49 -9.08 1.22
CA PHE A 13 9.27 -8.90 -0.21
C PHE A 13 10.61 -8.80 -0.95
N SER A 14 10.73 -9.48 -2.08
CA SER A 14 11.93 -9.48 -2.92
C SER A 14 11.98 -8.29 -3.88
N SER A 15 10.82 -7.71 -4.22
CA SER A 15 10.73 -6.56 -5.12
C SER A 15 9.45 -5.77 -4.88
N VAL A 16 9.50 -4.47 -5.16
CA VAL A 16 8.36 -3.56 -5.07
C VAL A 16 8.27 -2.74 -6.35
N PHE A 17 7.08 -2.70 -6.96
CA PHE A 17 6.79 -1.94 -8.17
C PHE A 17 5.74 -0.87 -7.87
N HIS A 18 6.12 0.39 -8.04
CA HIS A 18 5.20 1.52 -7.99
C HIS A 18 4.69 1.78 -9.40
N MET A 19 3.37 1.72 -9.59
CA MET A 19 2.71 2.00 -10.85
C MET A 19 1.99 3.32 -10.66
N GLU A 20 2.51 4.38 -11.27
CA GLU A 20 1.93 5.72 -11.28
C GLU A 20 1.29 5.94 -12.66
N SER A 21 0.17 6.66 -12.71
CA SER A 21 -0.45 7.09 -13.96
C SER A 21 0.26 8.36 -14.41
N GLU A 22 0.83 8.39 -15.63
CA GLU A 22 1.51 9.56 -16.22
C GLU A 22 0.54 10.68 -16.65
N GLU A 23 -0.51 10.96 -15.88
CA GLU A 23 -1.42 12.08 -16.18
C GLU A 23 -1.44 13.07 -15.01
N LEU A 24 -0.85 14.25 -15.31
CA LEU A 24 -0.65 15.45 -14.49
C LEU A 24 0.71 15.54 -13.78
N GLU A 25 1.76 15.78 -14.59
CA GLU A 25 2.84 16.66 -14.16
C GLU A 25 2.25 18.03 -13.79
N ASP A 26 2.29 18.41 -12.51
CA ASP A 26 2.53 19.80 -12.16
C ASP A 26 3.11 19.97 -10.75
N SER A 27 4.22 20.73 -10.72
CA SER A 27 4.84 21.41 -9.59
C SER A 27 5.62 20.58 -8.54
N ALA A 28 6.93 20.43 -8.81
CA ALA A 28 8.08 20.86 -7.97
C ALA A 28 8.15 20.63 -6.44
N GLU A 29 7.23 19.93 -5.77
CA GLU A 29 7.33 19.70 -4.31
C GLU A 29 6.83 18.30 -3.90
N ASN A 30 7.63 17.23 -4.03
CA ASN A 30 7.41 16.04 -3.19
C ASN A 30 8.62 15.13 -2.94
N LEU A 31 9.84 15.57 -3.27
CA LEU A 31 11.06 14.74 -3.13
C LEU A 31 11.54 14.48 -1.69
N LYS A 32 10.75 14.68 -0.63
CA LYS A 32 11.25 14.55 0.77
C LYS A 32 10.39 13.81 1.81
N ARG A 33 9.25 13.20 1.47
CA ARG A 33 8.47 12.38 2.45
C ARG A 33 8.12 10.97 2.00
N ASP A 34 8.76 10.50 0.93
CA ASP A 34 8.51 9.18 0.35
C ASP A 34 8.78 8.02 1.34
N SER A 35 9.72 8.20 2.27
CA SER A 35 10.05 7.19 3.29
C SER A 35 8.87 6.79 4.17
N ASP A 36 8.06 7.73 4.65
CA ASP A 36 7.00 7.42 5.63
C ASP A 36 5.79 6.76 4.95
N ALA A 37 5.43 7.24 3.76
CA ALA A 37 4.41 6.60 2.92
C ALA A 37 4.85 5.19 2.50
N ASN A 38 6.11 5.03 2.07
CA ASN A 38 6.67 3.72 1.71
C ASN A 38 6.72 2.75 2.89
N LYS A 39 7.06 3.24 4.10
CA LYS A 39 7.05 2.44 5.32
C LYS A 39 5.64 1.96 5.68
N ILE A 40 4.63 2.82 5.55
CA ILE A 40 3.24 2.43 5.85
C ILE A 40 2.69 1.45 4.80
N ASN A 41 2.95 1.71 3.52
CA ASN A 41 2.59 0.81 2.42
C ASN A 41 3.20 -0.59 2.66
N TYR A 42 4.48 -0.63 3.06
CA TYR A 42 5.16 -1.89 3.41
C TYR A 42 4.46 -2.63 4.56
N MET A 43 4.07 -1.92 5.63
CA MET A 43 3.41 -2.53 6.79
C MET A 43 2.05 -3.14 6.44
N TYR A 44 1.23 -2.44 5.64
CA TYR A 44 -0.04 -2.99 5.18
C TYR A 44 0.14 -4.19 4.26
N ALA A 45 1.10 -4.13 3.33
CA ALA A 45 1.40 -5.25 2.46
C ALA A 45 1.83 -6.48 3.27
N GLN A 46 2.69 -6.30 4.29
CA GLN A 46 3.13 -7.38 5.15
C GLN A 46 1.98 -8.00 5.96
N TYR A 47 1.06 -7.17 6.48
CA TYR A 47 -0.14 -7.66 7.16
C TYR A 47 -0.98 -8.56 6.25
N VAL A 48 -1.22 -8.13 5.01
CA VAL A 48 -2.01 -8.88 4.02
C VAL A 48 -1.29 -10.17 3.60
N LYS A 49 0.04 -10.13 3.41
CA LYS A 49 0.83 -11.34 3.15
C LYS A 49 0.62 -12.38 4.25
N ASN A 50 0.71 -11.97 5.52
CA ASN A 50 0.67 -12.88 6.66
C ASN A 50 -0.74 -13.41 6.95
N THR A 51 -1.76 -12.56 6.83
CA THR A 51 -3.16 -12.96 7.08
C THR A 51 -3.78 -13.68 5.89
N MET A 52 -3.22 -13.48 4.69
CA MET A 52 -3.77 -13.98 3.42
C MET A 52 -5.20 -13.49 3.14
N GLU A 53 -5.63 -12.40 3.77
CA GLU A 53 -6.96 -11.82 3.64
C GLU A 53 -6.90 -10.39 3.06
N PRO A 54 -7.90 -9.97 2.26
CA PRO A 54 -8.01 -8.59 1.81
C PRO A 54 -8.13 -7.60 2.98
N LEU A 55 -7.46 -6.46 2.84
CA LEU A 55 -7.52 -5.34 3.77
C LEU A 55 -8.08 -4.11 3.05
N ASN A 56 -9.31 -3.74 3.40
CA ASN A 56 -9.95 -2.51 2.96
C ASN A 56 -9.92 -1.47 4.08
N ILE A 57 -9.36 -0.30 3.81
CA ILE A 57 -9.23 0.84 4.71
C ILE A 57 -9.84 2.07 4.03
N PRO A 58 -11.11 2.41 4.33
CA PRO A 58 -11.74 3.60 3.78
C PRO A 58 -11.12 4.91 4.26
N ASP A 59 -10.54 4.91 5.47
CA ASP A 59 -9.93 6.08 6.10
C ASP A 59 -8.80 5.62 7.05
N VAL A 60 -7.55 5.87 6.68
CA VAL A 60 -6.37 5.43 7.45
C VAL A 60 -6.27 6.05 8.84
N CYS A 61 -6.83 7.25 9.04
CA CYS A 61 -6.82 7.94 10.33
C CYS A 61 -7.83 7.35 11.32
N LYS A 62 -8.82 6.62 10.80
CA LYS A 62 -9.86 5.97 11.60
C LYS A 62 -9.57 4.49 11.84
N ASP A 63 -8.56 3.92 11.17
CA ASP A 63 -8.22 2.52 11.31
C ASP A 63 -7.45 2.27 12.62
N LYS A 64 -8.11 1.62 13.58
CA LYS A 64 -7.55 1.31 14.89
C LYS A 64 -6.75 0.01 14.93
N ARG A 65 -6.70 -0.77 13.84
CA ARG A 65 -5.94 -2.03 13.78
C ARG A 65 -4.44 -1.78 13.78
N PHE A 66 -4.02 -0.56 13.45
CA PHE A 66 -2.62 -0.19 13.25
C PHE A 66 -2.28 1.07 14.04
N PRO A 67 -1.92 0.95 15.34
CA PRO A 67 -1.78 2.11 16.24
C PRO A 67 -0.80 3.20 15.75
N TRP A 68 0.22 2.82 14.97
CA TRP A 68 1.23 3.73 14.43
C TRP A 68 0.68 4.69 13.37
N THR A 69 -0.51 4.45 12.80
CA THR A 69 -1.14 5.39 11.87
C THR A 69 -1.70 6.61 12.60
N ASN A 70 -1.97 6.52 13.91
CA ASN A 70 -2.52 7.62 14.71
C ASN A 70 -1.46 8.66 15.10
N ASP A 71 -0.25 8.23 15.44
CA ASP A 71 0.82 9.13 15.92
C ASP A 71 1.32 10.09 14.82
N ASN A 72 1.19 9.68 13.55
CA ASN A 72 1.53 10.48 12.38
C ASN A 72 0.32 10.76 11.48
N ALA A 73 -0.91 10.61 12.00
CA ALA A 73 -2.15 10.59 11.21
C ALA A 73 -2.25 11.76 10.21
N GLU A 74 -1.92 12.97 10.65
CA GLU A 74 -1.97 14.15 9.78
C GLU A 74 -1.03 14.02 8.58
N ASN A 75 0.23 13.64 8.80
CA ASN A 75 1.20 13.45 7.71
C ASN A 75 0.83 12.29 6.79
N VAL A 76 0.30 11.19 7.33
CA VAL A 76 -0.10 10.01 6.55
C VAL A 76 -1.32 10.31 5.69
N SER A 77 -2.30 11.01 6.25
CA SER A 77 -3.55 11.38 5.57
C SER A 77 -3.35 12.35 4.40
N GLN A 78 -2.25 13.11 4.40
CA GLN A 78 -1.90 14.01 3.31
C GLN A 78 -1.58 13.26 2.02
N HIS A 79 -1.05 12.03 2.10
CA HIS A 79 -0.67 11.23 0.94
C HIS A 79 -1.60 10.03 0.71
N VAL A 80 -2.02 9.34 1.76
CA VAL A 80 -2.89 8.15 1.67
C VAL A 80 -4.11 8.36 2.55
N LYS A 81 -5.28 8.59 1.95
CA LYS A 81 -6.55 8.69 2.66
C LYS A 81 -7.24 7.34 2.78
N SER A 82 -7.28 6.59 1.69
CA SER A 82 -7.90 5.27 1.61
C SER A 82 -6.98 4.26 0.92
N LEU A 83 -7.14 2.98 1.26
CA LEU A 83 -6.25 1.92 0.80
C LEU A 83 -7.01 0.59 0.69
N LEU A 84 -6.81 -0.10 -0.43
CA LEU A 84 -7.22 -1.49 -0.63
C LEU A 84 -5.97 -2.32 -0.91
N CYS A 85 -5.72 -3.31 -0.05
CA CYS A 85 -4.55 -4.17 -0.14
C CYS A 85 -5.00 -5.64 -0.19
N THR A 86 -4.57 -6.38 -1.21
CA THR A 86 -5.08 -7.72 -1.50
C THR A 86 -3.94 -8.71 -1.77
N PRO A 87 -4.04 -9.95 -1.26
CA PRO A 87 -3.03 -10.97 -1.51
C PRO A 87 -3.17 -11.51 -2.94
N ILE A 88 -2.04 -11.65 -3.64
CA ILE A 88 -1.95 -12.35 -4.91
C ILE A 88 -1.55 -13.79 -4.59
N LYS A 89 -2.45 -14.75 -4.83
CA LYS A 89 -2.25 -16.16 -4.49
C LYS A 89 -1.97 -16.99 -5.74
N ASN A 90 -1.00 -17.90 -5.63
CA ASN A 90 -0.90 -19.02 -6.56
C ASN A 90 -2.04 -20.01 -6.26
N GLY A 91 -3.05 -20.05 -7.13
CA GLY A 91 -4.25 -20.87 -6.94
C GLY A 91 -3.99 -22.38 -6.80
N LYS A 92 -2.86 -22.90 -7.31
CA LYS A 92 -2.52 -24.33 -7.17
C LYS A 92 -1.84 -24.66 -5.84
N LYS A 93 -1.10 -23.71 -5.26
CA LYS A 93 -0.28 -23.93 -4.06
C LYS A 93 -0.88 -23.30 -2.79
N ASN A 94 -2.02 -22.62 -2.91
CA ASN A 94 -2.61 -21.77 -1.86
C ASN A 94 -1.56 -20.90 -1.15
N LYS A 95 -0.59 -20.39 -1.92
CA LYS A 95 0.56 -19.64 -1.42
C LYS A 95 0.46 -18.20 -1.93
N VAL A 96 0.73 -17.23 -1.05
CA VAL A 96 0.86 -15.82 -1.46
C VAL A 96 2.17 -15.64 -2.23
N ILE A 97 2.07 -15.12 -3.45
CA ILE A 97 3.22 -14.81 -4.33
C ILE A 97 3.45 -13.30 -4.48
N GLY A 98 2.53 -12.50 -3.96
CA GLY A 98 2.64 -11.05 -3.98
C GLY A 98 1.47 -10.40 -3.27
N VAL A 99 1.50 -9.07 -3.21
CA VAL A 99 0.42 -8.25 -2.66
C VAL A 99 0.21 -7.06 -3.57
N CYS A 100 -1.05 -6.81 -3.94
CA CYS A 100 -1.44 -5.62 -4.70
C CYS A 100 -2.05 -4.59 -3.76
N GLN A 101 -1.54 -3.37 -3.81
CA GLN A 101 -2.04 -2.24 -3.05
C GLN A 101 -2.48 -1.12 -3.97
N LEU A 102 -3.72 -0.69 -3.79
CA LEU A 102 -4.35 0.47 -4.41
C LEU A 102 -4.56 1.53 -3.33
N VAL A 103 -4.27 2.78 -3.65
CA VAL A 103 -4.45 3.93 -2.75
C VAL A 103 -5.35 4.93 -3.43
N ASN A 104 -6.18 5.63 -2.64
CA ASN A 104 -7.01 6.75 -3.08
C ASN A 104 -7.71 6.52 -4.41
N LYS A 105 -8.87 5.84 -4.38
CA LYS A 105 -9.70 5.69 -5.58
C LYS A 105 -9.97 7.08 -6.19
N MET A 106 -9.65 7.24 -7.47
CA MET A 106 -10.00 8.43 -8.22
C MET A 106 -11.49 8.40 -8.57
N GLU A 107 -12.18 9.53 -8.40
CA GLU A 107 -13.58 9.68 -8.81
C GLU A 107 -13.65 9.91 -10.33
N GLU A 108 -14.63 9.31 -11.01
CA GLU A 108 -14.81 9.44 -12.47
C GLU A 108 -15.44 10.78 -12.90
N ASN A 109 -15.70 11.71 -11.97
CA ASN A 109 -16.49 12.93 -12.21
C ASN A 109 -15.67 14.16 -12.62
N SER A 110 -14.44 14.00 -13.10
CA SER A 110 -13.64 15.10 -13.66
C SER A 110 -13.80 15.17 -15.19
N GLY A 111 -15.04 15.36 -15.65
CA GLY A 111 -15.40 15.59 -17.06
C GLY A 111 -16.18 16.88 -17.23
#